data_AF-A0A9Q3GW54-F1
#
_entry.id   AF-A0A9Q3GW54-F1
#
_cell.length_a   1.000
_cell.length_b   1.000
_cell.length_c   1.000
_cell.angle_alpha   90.00
_cell.angle_beta   90.00
_cell.angle_gamma   90.00
#
_symmetry.space_group_name_H-M   'P 1'
#
loop_
_entity.id
_entity.type
_entity.pdbx_description
1 polymer ?
#
loop_
_entity_poly.entity_id
_entity_poly.type
_entity_poly.pdbx_seq_one_letter_code
_entity_poly.pdbx_strand_id
1 'polypeptide(L)'
;MPKYISIVSSNKDTYKEEFFNYQLIEAQINPSLSPKMRLELDDVLYKYKNAFASHKEPLGAIKLHEVDITVNIDRTYPPVLRIPAYPASPRAREALE
;
A
#
# COMPACT_ATOMS: atom_id res chain seq x y z
N MET A 1 -0.09 30.40 -41.50
CA MET A 1 0.06 29.26 -40.57
C MET A 1 0.12 29.81 -39.15
N PRO A 2 -0.86 29.54 -38.27
CA PRO A 2 -0.76 30.00 -36.90
C PRO A 2 0.13 29.03 -36.09
N LYS A 3 1.12 29.60 -35.41
CA LYS A 3 2.01 28.91 -34.46
C LYS A 3 1.20 28.59 -33.20
N TYR A 4 1.15 27.32 -32.80
CA TYR A 4 0.60 26.94 -31.50
C TYR A 4 1.62 27.30 -30.42
N ILE A 5 1.20 28.17 -29.51
CA ILE A 5 1.94 28.60 -28.33
C ILE A 5 1.93 27.43 -27.34
N SER A 6 3.12 26.92 -27.00
CA SER A 6 3.29 25.94 -25.93
C SER A 6 2.96 26.59 -24.59
N ILE A 7 1.81 26.23 -24.02
CA ILE A 7 1.44 26.60 -22.66
C ILE A 7 2.27 25.71 -21.73
N VAL A 8 3.40 26.25 -21.28
CA VAL A 8 4.22 25.67 -20.21
C VAL A 8 3.43 25.83 -18.91
N SER A 9 2.81 24.75 -18.45
CA SER A 9 2.16 24.67 -17.15
C SER A 9 3.17 24.18 -16.11
N SER A 10 4.11 25.04 -15.73
CA SER A 10 5.14 24.71 -14.75
C SER A 10 4.58 24.73 -13.33
N ASN A 11 4.91 23.67 -12.56
CA ASN A 11 4.88 23.52 -11.08
C ASN A 11 3.75 22.72 -10.41
N LYS A 12 2.78 22.11 -11.10
CA LYS A 12 1.76 21.26 -10.43
C LYS A 12 2.00 19.75 -10.51
N ASP A 13 2.88 19.29 -11.40
CA ASP A 13 2.93 17.87 -11.76
C ASP A 13 4.01 17.06 -11.04
N THR A 14 4.96 17.68 -10.34
CA THR A 14 6.08 16.97 -9.70
C THR A 14 5.62 15.92 -8.69
N TYR A 15 4.66 16.26 -7.82
CA TYR A 15 4.10 15.30 -6.84
C TYR A 15 3.26 14.20 -7.48
N LYS A 16 2.67 14.47 -8.65
CA LYS A 16 1.89 13.50 -9.40
C LYS A 16 2.83 12.51 -10.07
N GLU A 17 3.88 12.99 -10.71
CA GLU A 17 4.94 12.17 -11.29
C GLU A 17 5.63 11.28 -10.25
N GLU A 18 5.97 11.81 -9.07
CA GLU A 18 6.50 11.00 -7.96
C GLU A 18 5.54 9.89 -7.53
N PHE A 19 4.24 10.17 -7.45
CA PHE A 19 3.25 9.15 -7.13
C PHE A 19 3.23 8.02 -8.17
N PHE A 20 3.29 8.34 -9.47
CA PHE A 20 3.37 7.31 -10.51
C PHE A 20 4.69 6.53 -10.48
N ASN A 21 5.80 7.24 -10.28
CA ASN A 21 7.15 6.67 -10.29
C ASN A 21 7.51 5.89 -9.03
N TYR A 22 6.78 6.03 -7.92
CA TYR A 22 7.09 5.29 -6.70
C TYR A 22 5.95 4.37 -6.25
N GLN A 23 4.70 4.82 -6.35
CA GLN A 23 3.56 4.04 -5.84
C GLN A 23 2.87 3.19 -6.92
N LEU A 24 3.01 3.54 -8.20
CA LEU A 24 2.37 2.83 -9.30
C LEU A 24 3.36 2.17 -10.27
N ILE A 25 4.64 2.04 -9.90
CA ILE A 25 5.64 1.32 -10.72
C ILE A 25 5.19 -0.10 -11.07
N GLU A 26 4.60 -0.80 -10.10
CA GLU A 26 4.17 -2.19 -10.25
C GLU A 26 2.73 -2.31 -10.77
N ALA A 27 2.05 -1.18 -11.00
CA ALA A 27 0.65 -1.18 -11.42
C ALA A 27 0.53 -1.61 -12.88
N GLN A 28 -0.16 -2.72 -13.12
CA GLN A 28 -0.48 -3.17 -14.47
C GLN A 28 -1.77 -2.51 -14.96
N ILE A 29 -1.62 -1.50 -15.82
CA ILE A 29 -2.74 -0.83 -16.46
C ILE A 29 -2.84 -1.31 -17.91
N ASN A 30 -4.07 -1.54 -18.37
CA ASN A 30 -4.35 -2.08 -19.69
C ASN A 30 -3.73 -1.21 -20.81
N PRO A 31 -2.88 -1.78 -21.70
CA PRO A 31 -2.23 -1.05 -22.79
C PRO A 31 -3.20 -0.63 -23.91
N SER A 32 -4.39 -1.24 -24.00
CA SER A 32 -5.41 -0.87 -24.99
C SER A 32 -6.20 0.40 -24.64
N LEU A 33 -5.89 1.04 -23.50
CA LEU A 33 -6.58 2.23 -23.05
C LEU A 33 -6.23 3.45 -23.92
N SER A 34 -7.23 4.26 -24.28
CA SER A 34 -6.96 5.48 -25.05
C SER A 34 -6.15 6.48 -24.23
N PRO A 35 -5.33 7.34 -24.86
CA PRO A 35 -4.48 8.30 -24.14
C PRO A 35 -5.29 9.25 -23.24
N LYS A 36 -6.50 9.62 -23.66
CA LYS A 36 -7.40 10.48 -22.89
C LYS A 36 -7.92 9.78 -21.64
N MET A 37 -8.40 8.55 -21.80
CA MET A 37 -8.86 7.73 -20.66
C MET A 37 -7.74 7.43 -19.68
N ARG A 38 -6.50 7.30 -20.17
CA ARG A 38 -5.34 7.11 -19.30
C ARG A 38 -5.09 8.33 -18.42
N LEU A 39 -5.12 9.53 -18.99
CA LEU A 39 -4.97 10.77 -18.22
C LEU A 39 -6.08 10.93 -17.18
N GLU A 40 -7.33 10.62 -17.54
CA GLU A 40 -8.46 10.64 -16.60
C GLU A 40 -8.29 9.62 -15.47
N LEU A 41 -7.83 8.41 -15.79
CA LEU A 41 -7.52 7.39 -14.79
C LEU A 41 -6.41 7.86 -13.85
N ASP A 42 -5.35 8.44 -14.40
CA ASP A 42 -4.21 8.94 -13.64
C ASP A 42 -4.65 10.08 -12.68
N ASP A 43 -5.56 10.94 -13.12
CA ASP A 43 -6.17 11.98 -12.27
C ASP A 43 -6.99 11.38 -11.12
N VAL A 44 -7.80 10.35 -11.40
CA VAL A 44 -8.62 9.67 -10.39
C VAL A 44 -7.74 8.97 -9.35
N LEU A 45 -6.72 8.23 -9.81
CA LEU A 45 -5.80 7.52 -8.92
C LEU A 45 -5.04 8.49 -8.02
N TYR A 46 -4.55 9.60 -8.58
CA TYR A 46 -3.88 10.62 -7.78
C TYR A 46 -4.82 11.30 -6.78
N LYS A 47 -6.05 11.61 -7.20
CA LYS A 47 -7.07 12.24 -6.34
C LYS A 47 -7.39 11.38 -5.11
N TYR A 48 -7.45 10.06 -5.28
CA TYR A 48 -7.78 9.12 -4.20
C TYR A 48 -6.57 8.37 -3.64
N LYS A 49 -5.35 8.89 -3.84
CA LYS A 49 -4.10 8.24 -3.40
C LYS A 49 -4.09 7.81 -1.93
N ASN A 50 -4.72 8.59 -1.05
CA ASN A 50 -4.81 8.33 0.39
C ASN A 50 -5.79 7.19 0.75
N ALA A 51 -6.59 6.72 -0.21
CA ALA A 51 -7.49 5.58 0.00
C ALA A 51 -6.77 4.23 -0.14
N PHE A 52 -5.54 4.22 -0.67
CA PHE A 52 -4.73 3.03 -0.85
C PHE A 52 -3.71 2.91 0.29
N ALA A 53 -3.40 1.68 0.73
CA ALA A 53 -2.28 1.46 1.63
C ALA A 53 -0.96 1.81 0.94
N SER A 54 -0.12 2.57 1.61
CA SER A 54 1.29 2.73 1.24
C SER A 54 2.17 2.00 2.25
N HIS A 55 3.42 1.69 1.90
CA HIS A 55 4.39 1.11 2.84
C HIS A 55 4.59 1.97 4.10
N LYS A 56 4.41 3.28 4.00
CA LYS A 56 4.50 4.22 5.14
C LYS A 56 3.17 4.41 5.88
N GLU A 57 2.06 4.13 5.21
CA GLU A 57 0.70 4.38 5.69
C GLU A 57 -0.16 3.12 5.44
N PRO A 58 -0.01 2.08 6.27
CA PRO A 58 -0.78 0.86 6.13
C PRO A 58 -2.26 1.12 6.45
N LEU A 59 -3.16 0.45 5.73
CA LEU A 59 -4.64 0.53 5.87
C LEU A 59 -5.17 0.18 7.28
N GLY A 60 -4.33 -0.22 8.23
CA GLY A 60 -4.71 -0.60 9.59
C GLY A 60 -5.04 0.55 10.54
N ALA A 61 -4.73 1.81 10.18
CA ALA A 61 -5.03 2.97 11.01
C ALA A 61 -6.45 3.55 10.78
N ILE A 62 -7.43 2.68 10.52
CA ILE A 62 -8.84 3.10 10.44
C ILE A 62 -9.31 3.39 11.85
N LYS A 63 -9.55 4.68 12.14
CA LYS A 63 -10.16 5.13 13.39
C LYS A 63 -11.46 4.34 13.62
N LEU A 64 -11.66 3.79 14.83
CA LEU A 64 -12.79 2.95 15.25
C LEU A 64 -12.72 1.45 14.87
N HIS A 65 -11.62 0.95 14.30
CA HIS A 65 -11.35 -0.50 14.11
C HIS A 65 -10.27 -1.03 15.06
N GLU A 66 -10.13 -0.42 16.23
CA GLU A 66 -9.22 -0.89 17.27
C GLU A 66 -9.77 -2.19 17.86
N VAL A 67 -8.95 -3.24 17.85
CA VAL A 67 -9.30 -4.53 18.47
C VAL A 67 -8.67 -4.57 19.86
N ASP A 68 -9.50 -4.59 20.90
CA ASP A 68 -9.05 -4.86 22.25
C ASP A 68 -8.84 -6.38 22.41
N ILE A 69 -7.58 -6.81 22.28
CA ILE A 69 -7.19 -8.21 22.48
C ILE A 69 -6.78 -8.37 23.95
N THR A 70 -7.75 -8.67 24.80
CA THR A 70 -7.45 -9.09 26.18
C THR A 70 -7.09 -10.57 26.18
N VAL A 71 -5.79 -10.86 26.35
CA VAL A 71 -5.33 -12.25 26.57
C VAL A 71 -5.73 -12.65 27.98
N ASN A 72 -6.78 -13.47 28.11
CA ASN A 72 -7.09 -14.14 29.37
C ASN A 72 -5.96 -15.14 29.67
N ILE A 73 -4.94 -14.70 30.39
CA ILE A 73 -3.76 -15.50 30.76
C ILE A 73 -4.05 -16.44 31.94
N ASP A 74 -5.32 -16.80 32.17
CA ASP A 74 -5.61 -17.91 33.05
C ASP A 74 -4.91 -19.13 32.46
N ARG A 75 -3.85 -19.54 33.18
CA ARG A 75 -2.94 -20.58 32.71
C ARG A 75 -3.77 -21.84 32.53
N THR A 76 -4.11 -22.15 31.29
CA THR A 76 -4.96 -23.29 30.95
C THR A 76 -4.34 -24.61 31.42
N TYR A 77 -3.02 -24.61 31.67
CA TYR A 77 -2.27 -25.75 32.15
C TYR A 77 -1.32 -25.40 33.31
N PRO A 78 -1.14 -26.33 34.28
CA PRO A 78 -0.11 -26.25 35.31
C PRO A 78 1.30 -26.04 34.71
N PRO A 79 2.22 -25.36 35.40
CA PRO A 79 3.59 -25.10 34.91
C PRO A 79 4.34 -26.36 34.44
N VAL A 80 4.03 -27.52 35.03
CA VAL A 80 4.61 -28.84 34.70
C VAL A 80 4.24 -29.32 33.30
N LEU A 81 3.11 -28.88 32.73
CA LEU A 81 2.63 -29.27 31.39
C LEU A 81 2.99 -28.24 30.31
N ARG A 82 3.88 -27.28 30.62
CA ARG A 82 4.35 -26.31 29.64
C ARG A 82 5.30 -27.00 28.66
N ILE A 83 4.81 -27.26 27.47
CA ILE A 83 5.63 -27.68 26.33
C ILE A 83 6.22 -26.39 25.72
N PRO A 84 7.54 -26.34 25.41
CA PRO A 84 8.10 -25.22 24.66
C PRO A 84 7.39 -25.09 23.31
N ALA A 85 7.36 -23.88 22.74
CA ALA A 85 6.87 -23.70 21.39
C ALA A 85 7.63 -24.65 20.44
N TYR A 86 6.90 -25.33 19.55
CA TYR A 86 7.52 -26.21 18.57
C TYR A 86 8.55 -25.42 17.75
N PRO A 87 9.70 -26.03 17.43
CA PRO A 87 10.70 -25.37 16.60
C PRO A 87 10.07 -24.99 15.25
N ALA A 88 10.33 -23.77 14.79
CA ALA A 88 9.90 -23.35 13.47
C ALA A 88 10.52 -24.26 12.40
N SER A 89 9.74 -24.59 11.37
CA SER A 89 10.25 -25.39 10.25
C SER A 89 11.41 -24.65 9.55
N PRO A 90 12.34 -25.36 8.88
CA PRO A 90 13.46 -24.74 8.17
C PRO A 90 13.00 -23.63 7.20
N ARG A 91 11.93 -23.89 6.44
CA ARG A 91 11.31 -22.93 5.52
C ARG A 91 10.70 -21.72 6.24
N ALA A 92 10.12 -21.93 7.42
CA ALA A 92 9.57 -20.84 8.22
C ALA A 92 10.67 -19.98 8.86
N ARG A 93 11.82 -20.58 9.20
CA ARG A 93 13.00 -19.84 9.67
C ARG A 93 13.56 -18.92 8.58
N GLU A 94 13.72 -19.42 7.36
CA GLU A 94 14.23 -18.63 6.22
C GLU A 94 13.34 -17.42 5.86
N ALA A 95 12.04 -17.49 6.14
CA ALA A 95 11.11 -16.38 5.87
C ALA A 95 11.06 -15.33 7.01
N LEU A 96 11.65 -15.64 8.16
CA LEU A 96 11.69 -14.78 9.35
C LEU A 96 13.06 -14.11 9.55
N GLU A 97 14.13 -14.65 8.96
CA GLU A 97 15.46 -14.03 8.84
C GLU A 97 15.51 -13.06 7.64
#